data_AF-A0A7X7J3G6-F1
#
_entry.id   AF-A0A7X7J3G6-F1
#
_cell.length_a   1.000
_cell.length_b   1.000
_cell.length_c   1.000
_cell.angle_alpha   90.00
_cell.angle_beta   90.00
_cell.angle_gamma   90.00
#
_symmetry.space_group_name_H-M   'P 1'
#
loop_
_entity.id
_entity.type
_entity.pdbx_description
1 polymer ?
#
loop_
_entity_poly.entity_id
_entity_poly.type
_entity_poly.pdbx_seq_one_letter_code
_entity_poly.pdbx_strand_id
1 'polypeptide(L)'
;KSYIAGTYWYQWQDEPGFSWGITRSNGSHKPSYDEFDVQNGSPGPPVPPPAPLVSIVSDIVEVPYAEPVHFTPSVTLDPEAAAADSLWVLGTDELPVPGMPGEIEWFFPSLGDHEVYLAVTDCHGQTGVSNVISIHVIAPLYSKCDFDRDGDVDQADFGRFQTCLSGSGVRQDAPECTQARLDGDSDVDVSDFAVFGTCISGEAAPSDPFCGYSL
;
A
#
# COMPACT_ATOMS: atom_id res chain seq x y z
N LYS A 1 28.82 -42.74 -12.90
CA LYS A 1 28.25 -43.74 -11.95
C LYS A 1 28.20 -43.08 -10.59
N SER A 2 27.05 -43.07 -9.92
CA SER A 2 26.95 -42.60 -8.54
C SER A 2 27.81 -43.48 -7.62
N TYR A 3 28.52 -42.85 -6.68
CA TYR A 3 29.39 -43.52 -5.70
C TYR A 3 28.73 -43.68 -4.32
N ILE A 4 27.52 -43.15 -4.15
CA ILE A 4 26.72 -43.25 -2.94
C ILE A 4 25.66 -44.34 -3.18
N ALA A 5 25.70 -45.39 -2.36
CA ALA A 5 24.72 -46.48 -2.41
C ALA A 5 23.41 -46.12 -1.68
N GLY A 6 23.47 -45.13 -0.78
CA GLY A 6 22.34 -44.61 -0.01
C GLY A 6 22.83 -43.74 1.15
N THR A 7 21.91 -43.05 1.80
CA THR A 7 22.14 -42.23 2.99
C THR A 7 21.09 -42.56 4.05
N TYR A 8 21.41 -42.31 5.31
CA TYR A 8 20.47 -42.42 6.43
C TYR A 8 20.37 -41.06 7.13
N TRP A 9 19.17 -40.72 7.59
CA TRP A 9 18.96 -39.53 8.39
C TRP A 9 19.24 -39.83 9.86
N TYR A 10 19.99 -38.96 10.54
CA TYR A 10 20.12 -38.97 11.99
C TYR A 10 19.58 -37.65 12.55
N GLN A 11 18.51 -37.62 13.35
CA GLN A 11 17.75 -38.74 13.94
C GLN A 11 16.27 -38.71 13.52
N TRP A 12 15.57 -39.83 13.68
CA TRP A 12 14.15 -39.91 13.30
C TRP A 12 13.26 -39.13 14.27
N GLN A 13 13.55 -39.18 15.58
CA GLN A 13 12.74 -38.59 16.65
C GLN A 13 13.60 -37.77 17.60
N ASP A 14 13.06 -36.67 18.14
CA ASP A 14 13.74 -35.88 19.18
C ASP A 14 14.05 -36.72 20.43
N GLU A 15 15.26 -36.53 20.94
CA GLU A 15 15.74 -37.15 22.17
C GLU A 15 15.69 -36.14 23.32
N PRO A 16 15.66 -36.58 24.59
CA PRO A 16 15.73 -35.68 25.72
C PRO A 16 16.96 -34.76 25.65
N GLY A 17 16.73 -33.47 25.48
CA GLY A 17 17.79 -32.45 25.36
C GLY A 17 18.23 -32.12 23.93
N PHE A 18 17.71 -32.81 22.91
CA PHE A 18 18.08 -32.60 21.50
C PHE A 18 16.86 -32.55 20.58
N SER A 19 16.76 -31.49 19.78
CA SER A 19 15.62 -31.21 18.89
C SER A 19 15.93 -31.39 17.39
N TRP A 20 16.88 -32.29 17.06
CA TRP A 20 17.34 -32.54 15.68
C TRP A 20 16.60 -33.68 14.96
N GLY A 21 15.61 -34.30 15.61
CA GLY A 21 14.78 -35.32 14.98
C GLY A 21 13.93 -34.73 13.86
N ILE A 22 13.62 -35.50 12.81
CA ILE A 22 12.60 -35.08 11.82
C ILE A 22 11.18 -35.19 12.40
N THR A 23 10.98 -35.98 13.44
CA THR A 23 9.77 -35.99 14.28
C THR A 23 10.08 -35.46 15.68
N ARG A 24 9.06 -34.91 16.36
CA ARG A 24 9.15 -34.49 17.76
C ARG A 24 9.08 -35.70 18.69
N SER A 25 9.44 -35.51 19.97
CA SER A 25 9.40 -36.58 20.99
C SER A 25 8.01 -37.17 21.22
N ASN A 26 6.94 -36.47 20.83
CA ASN A 26 5.56 -36.96 20.85
C ASN A 26 5.12 -37.66 19.53
N GLY A 27 6.02 -37.81 18.56
CA GLY A 27 5.76 -38.45 17.26
C GLY A 27 5.18 -37.52 16.19
N SER A 28 4.90 -36.25 16.50
CA SER A 28 4.42 -35.29 15.49
C SER A 28 5.52 -34.90 14.49
N HIS A 29 5.14 -34.67 13.24
CA HIS A 29 6.06 -34.37 12.14
C HIS A 29 6.60 -32.93 12.23
N LYS A 30 7.84 -32.73 11.79
CA LYS A 30 8.42 -31.41 11.49
C LYS A 30 8.47 -31.22 9.97
N PRO A 31 8.65 -29.98 9.46
CA PRO A 31 8.74 -29.74 8.01
C PRO A 31 9.78 -30.62 7.29
N SER A 32 10.89 -30.96 7.98
CA SER A 32 11.92 -31.85 7.43
C SER A 32 11.49 -33.31 7.26
N TYR A 33 10.51 -33.79 8.04
CA TYR A 33 9.90 -35.10 7.81
C TYR A 33 9.10 -35.10 6.51
N ASP A 34 8.28 -34.08 6.33
CA ASP A 34 7.37 -33.99 5.18
C ASP A 34 8.18 -33.85 3.87
N GLU A 35 9.29 -33.07 3.90
CA GLU A 35 10.26 -33.02 2.80
C GLU A 35 10.92 -34.39 2.52
N PHE A 36 11.39 -35.08 3.55
CA PHE A 36 12.03 -36.40 3.41
C PHE A 36 11.08 -37.45 2.83
N ASP A 37 9.82 -37.44 3.25
CA ASP A 37 8.77 -38.38 2.81
C ASP A 37 8.46 -38.20 1.31
N VAL A 38 8.28 -36.95 0.86
CA VAL A 38 8.09 -36.60 -0.56
C VAL A 38 9.27 -37.06 -1.42
N GLN A 39 10.49 -36.82 -0.96
CA GLN A 39 11.70 -37.17 -1.74
C GLN A 39 11.96 -38.68 -1.82
N ASN A 40 11.45 -39.48 -0.88
CA ASN A 40 11.73 -40.92 -0.79
C ASN A 40 10.54 -41.83 -1.15
N GLY A 41 9.46 -41.26 -1.70
CA GLY A 41 8.45 -42.03 -2.46
C GLY A 41 7.40 -42.78 -1.63
N SER A 42 7.26 -42.46 -0.34
CA SER A 42 6.02 -42.74 0.38
C SER A 42 5.14 -41.51 0.22
N PRO A 43 3.97 -41.59 -0.44
CA PRO A 43 3.09 -40.44 -0.50
C PRO A 43 2.43 -40.33 0.88
N GLY A 44 3.09 -39.64 1.80
CA GLY A 44 2.39 -38.88 2.81
C GLY A 44 1.33 -38.01 2.14
N PRO A 45 0.37 -37.46 2.91
CA PRO A 45 -0.55 -36.48 2.34
C PRO A 45 0.28 -35.43 1.57
N PRO A 46 -0.09 -35.09 0.32
CA PRO A 46 0.70 -34.19 -0.50
C PRO A 46 1.04 -32.95 0.31
N VAL A 47 2.34 -32.64 0.42
CA VAL A 47 2.79 -31.40 1.05
C VAL A 47 2.08 -30.27 0.29
N PRO A 48 1.28 -29.44 0.97
CA PRO A 48 0.67 -28.30 0.29
C PRO A 48 1.79 -27.51 -0.38
N PRO A 49 1.56 -26.90 -1.56
CA PRO A 49 2.56 -26.02 -2.17
C PRO A 49 2.99 -24.96 -1.14
N PRO A 50 4.13 -24.27 -1.31
CA PRO A 50 4.44 -23.14 -0.43
C PRO A 50 3.44 -22.00 -0.63
N ALA A 51 3.16 -21.23 0.42
CA ALA A 51 2.38 -20.01 0.30
C ALA A 51 3.13 -18.97 -0.57
N PRO A 52 2.39 -18.06 -1.25
CA PRO A 52 2.99 -16.96 -1.99
C PRO A 52 4.04 -16.18 -1.18
N LEU A 53 5.18 -15.85 -1.80
CA LEU A 53 6.11 -14.87 -1.24
C LEU A 53 5.70 -13.49 -1.73
N VAL A 54 5.32 -12.63 -0.79
CA VAL A 54 4.81 -11.28 -1.08
C VAL A 54 5.73 -10.27 -0.42
N SER A 55 6.03 -9.18 -1.12
CA SER A 55 6.66 -7.98 -0.55
C SER A 55 6.08 -6.75 -1.22
N ILE A 56 6.12 -5.62 -0.51
CA ILE A 56 5.68 -4.34 -1.02
C ILE A 56 6.73 -3.28 -0.70
N VAL A 57 6.82 -2.28 -1.57
CA VAL A 57 7.57 -1.04 -1.34
C VAL A 57 6.64 0.15 -1.56
N SER A 58 6.91 1.24 -0.86
CA SER A 58 6.32 2.54 -1.12
C SER A 58 7.38 3.51 -1.63
N ASP A 59 6.96 4.49 -2.41
CA ASP A 59 7.81 5.59 -2.87
C ASP A 59 8.12 6.59 -1.73
N ILE A 60 7.14 6.86 -0.88
CA ILE A 60 7.24 7.72 0.30
C ILE A 60 6.64 7.04 1.54
N VAL A 61 7.02 7.52 2.72
CA VAL A 61 6.51 7.02 4.02
C VAL A 61 6.01 8.14 4.94
N GLU A 62 6.27 9.39 4.58
CA GLU A 62 5.66 10.57 5.19
C GLU A 62 5.03 11.37 4.06
N VAL A 63 3.73 11.62 4.14
CA VAL A 63 2.94 12.18 3.04
C VAL A 63 2.03 13.30 3.57
N PRO A 64 1.97 14.46 2.89
CA PRO A 64 0.96 15.47 3.20
C PRO A 64 -0.46 14.92 3.00
N TYR A 65 -1.41 15.38 3.80
CA TYR A 65 -2.82 15.04 3.64
C TYR A 65 -3.32 15.30 2.20
N ALA A 66 -4.12 14.36 1.68
CA ALA A 66 -4.68 14.38 0.32
C ALA A 66 -3.65 14.34 -0.83
N GLU A 67 -2.40 13.96 -0.55
CA GLU A 67 -1.44 13.53 -1.58
C GLU A 67 -1.43 11.99 -1.68
N PRO A 68 -1.26 11.43 -2.89
CA PRO A 68 -1.23 9.98 -3.07
C PRO A 68 0.11 9.38 -2.64
N VAL A 69 0.08 8.12 -2.23
CA VAL A 69 1.25 7.26 -2.05
C VAL A 69 1.22 6.16 -3.10
N HIS A 70 2.35 5.90 -3.74
CA HIS A 70 2.47 4.84 -4.74
C HIS A 70 3.06 3.57 -4.12
N PHE A 71 2.37 2.43 -4.30
CA PHE A 71 2.80 1.13 -3.81
C PHE A 71 3.10 0.17 -4.96
N THR A 72 4.26 -0.49 -4.88
CA THR A 72 4.70 -1.49 -5.85
C THR A 72 4.79 -2.87 -5.18
N PRO A 73 3.95 -3.85 -5.57
CA PRO A 73 4.05 -5.21 -5.05
C PRO A 73 5.07 -6.05 -5.82
N SER A 74 5.66 -7.01 -5.13
CA SER A 74 6.42 -8.11 -5.73
C SER A 74 5.92 -9.43 -5.16
N VAL A 75 5.44 -10.30 -6.05
CA VAL A 75 4.81 -11.58 -5.70
C VAL A 75 5.51 -12.71 -6.45
N THR A 76 5.93 -13.73 -5.72
CA THR A 76 6.44 -14.99 -6.26
C THR A 76 5.50 -16.12 -5.86
N LEU A 77 4.93 -16.80 -6.86
CA LEU A 77 4.04 -17.95 -6.68
C LEU A 77 4.80 -19.25 -6.93
N ASP A 78 4.25 -20.35 -6.41
CA ASP A 78 4.66 -21.68 -6.87
C ASP A 78 4.41 -21.82 -8.40
N PRO A 79 5.29 -22.51 -9.16
CA PRO A 79 5.14 -22.64 -10.62
C PRO A 79 3.81 -23.24 -11.09
N GLU A 80 3.15 -24.05 -10.25
CA GLU A 80 1.86 -24.65 -10.57
C GLU A 80 0.67 -23.82 -10.05
N ALA A 81 0.93 -22.73 -9.32
CA ALA A 81 -0.07 -21.86 -8.75
C ALA A 81 -0.34 -20.62 -9.62
N ALA A 82 -1.55 -20.08 -9.50
CA ALA A 82 -1.94 -18.77 -10.00
C ALA A 82 -2.55 -17.95 -8.86
N ALA A 83 -2.35 -16.63 -8.86
CA ALA A 83 -3.03 -15.76 -7.89
C ALA A 83 -4.55 -15.80 -8.17
N ALA A 84 -5.34 -16.12 -7.14
CA ALA A 84 -6.80 -16.18 -7.21
C ALA A 84 -7.42 -14.87 -6.75
N ASP A 85 -6.96 -14.36 -5.61
CA ASP A 85 -7.40 -13.10 -5.02
C ASP A 85 -6.25 -12.42 -4.27
N SER A 86 -6.32 -11.11 -4.19
CA SER A 86 -5.40 -10.27 -3.43
C SER A 86 -6.18 -9.24 -2.64
N LEU A 87 -5.64 -8.82 -1.50
CA LEU A 87 -6.23 -7.81 -0.64
C LEU A 87 -5.15 -6.85 -0.16
N TRP A 88 -5.27 -5.59 -0.59
CA TRP A 88 -4.52 -4.50 0.02
C TRP A 88 -5.24 -4.06 1.29
N VAL A 89 -4.51 -3.96 2.38
CA VAL A 89 -4.95 -3.34 3.63
C VAL A 89 -4.19 -2.05 3.77
N LEU A 90 -4.91 -0.92 3.85
CA LEU A 90 -4.37 0.44 3.73
C LEU A 90 -4.83 1.26 4.93
N GLY A 91 -4.30 0.93 6.11
CA GLY A 91 -4.83 1.44 7.38
C GLY A 91 -6.14 0.74 7.76
N THR A 92 -7.25 1.48 7.80
CA THR A 92 -8.58 0.93 8.07
C THR A 92 -9.33 0.49 6.81
N ASP A 93 -8.82 0.86 5.64
CA ASP A 93 -9.45 0.56 4.36
C ASP A 93 -8.92 -0.76 3.78
N GLU A 94 -9.80 -1.42 3.03
CA GLU A 94 -9.53 -2.69 2.35
C GLU A 94 -9.84 -2.56 0.86
N LEU A 95 -8.87 -2.87 0.01
CA LEU A 95 -8.99 -2.86 -1.44
C LEU A 95 -8.79 -4.28 -1.99
N PRO A 96 -9.88 -5.03 -2.24
CA PRO A 96 -9.79 -6.35 -2.85
C PRO A 96 -9.48 -6.24 -4.35
N VAL A 97 -8.52 -7.05 -4.81
CA VAL A 97 -8.08 -7.12 -6.21
C VAL A 97 -8.18 -8.57 -6.68
N PRO A 98 -8.96 -8.87 -7.73
CA PRO A 98 -9.02 -10.22 -8.29
C PRO A 98 -7.67 -10.62 -8.91
N GLY A 99 -7.17 -11.81 -8.57
CA GLY A 99 -5.95 -12.37 -9.14
C GLY A 99 -4.67 -11.68 -8.69
N MET A 100 -3.74 -11.50 -9.64
CA MET A 100 -2.40 -10.94 -9.39
C MET A 100 -2.51 -9.43 -9.09
N PRO A 101 -1.93 -8.93 -7.99
CA PRO A 101 -1.99 -7.51 -7.67
C PRO A 101 -1.04 -6.71 -8.58
N GLY A 102 -1.48 -5.52 -8.97
CA GLY A 102 -0.67 -4.52 -9.66
C GLY A 102 -0.22 -3.39 -8.74
N GLU A 103 0.52 -2.45 -9.30
CA GLU A 103 0.82 -1.17 -8.64
C GLU A 103 -0.47 -0.40 -8.35
N ILE A 104 -0.49 0.34 -7.24
CA ILE A 104 -1.62 1.18 -6.84
C ILE A 104 -1.14 2.57 -6.40
N GLU A 105 -2.01 3.55 -6.57
CA GLU A 105 -1.93 4.84 -5.90
C GLU A 105 -3.06 4.92 -4.87
N TRP A 106 -2.76 5.44 -3.68
CA TRP A 106 -3.73 5.52 -2.59
C TRP A 106 -3.68 6.85 -1.85
N PHE A 107 -4.87 7.37 -1.51
CA PHE A 107 -5.03 8.56 -0.67
C PHE A 107 -5.51 8.14 0.71
N PHE A 108 -4.78 8.54 1.75
CA PHE A 108 -5.17 8.21 3.12
C PHE A 108 -6.20 9.21 3.64
N PRO A 109 -7.35 8.74 4.18
CA PRO A 109 -8.46 9.62 4.49
C PRO A 109 -8.30 10.40 5.80
N SER A 110 -7.26 10.12 6.57
CA SER A 110 -7.04 10.72 7.88
C SER A 110 -5.56 10.86 8.21
N LEU A 111 -5.27 11.77 9.14
CA LEU A 111 -3.92 12.01 9.64
C LEU A 111 -3.41 10.87 10.51
N GLY A 112 -2.09 10.81 10.67
CA GLY A 112 -1.41 9.88 11.57
C GLY A 112 -0.85 8.66 10.85
N ASP A 113 -0.56 7.63 11.63
CA ASP A 113 0.10 6.43 11.13
C ASP A 113 -0.91 5.42 10.56
N HIS A 114 -0.63 4.94 9.35
CA HIS A 114 -1.39 3.90 8.67
C HIS A 114 -0.49 2.72 8.37
N GLU A 115 -0.89 1.52 8.80
CA GLU A 115 -0.19 0.30 8.45
C GLU A 115 -0.71 -0.26 7.13
N VAL A 116 0.21 -0.52 6.21
CA VAL A 116 -0.09 -1.02 4.88
C VAL A 116 0.56 -2.39 4.69
N TYR A 117 -0.23 -3.35 4.22
CA TYR A 117 0.28 -4.65 3.78
C TYR A 117 -0.63 -5.24 2.70
N LEU A 118 -0.09 -6.23 2.00
CA LEU A 118 -0.76 -6.95 0.93
C LEU A 118 -0.83 -8.43 1.29
N ALA A 119 -2.03 -9.00 1.22
CA ALA A 119 -2.26 -10.43 1.27
C ALA A 119 -2.58 -10.95 -0.14
N VAL A 120 -1.99 -12.08 -0.54
CA VAL A 120 -2.26 -12.72 -1.84
C VAL A 120 -2.59 -14.18 -1.59
N THR A 121 -3.77 -14.60 -2.06
CA THR A 121 -4.24 -15.97 -2.02
C THR A 121 -4.10 -16.62 -3.40
N ASP A 122 -3.50 -17.81 -3.46
CA ASP A 122 -3.36 -18.57 -4.70
C ASP A 122 -4.58 -19.46 -5.00
N CYS A 123 -4.59 -20.09 -6.17
CA CYS A 123 -5.65 -21.01 -6.62
C CYS A 123 -5.73 -22.31 -5.81
N HIS A 124 -4.76 -22.56 -4.92
CA HIS A 124 -4.76 -23.67 -3.98
C HIS A 124 -5.26 -23.26 -2.59
N GLY A 125 -5.66 -22.00 -2.41
CA GLY A 125 -6.19 -21.45 -1.17
C GLY A 125 -5.10 -21.07 -0.16
N GLN A 126 -3.86 -20.90 -0.59
CA GLN A 126 -2.78 -20.48 0.28
C GLN A 126 -2.56 -18.99 0.23
N THR A 127 -2.37 -18.37 1.40
CA THR A 127 -2.20 -16.92 1.52
C THR A 127 -0.80 -16.56 1.98
N GLY A 128 -0.12 -15.74 1.18
CA GLY A 128 1.10 -15.03 1.55
C GLY A 128 0.80 -13.60 1.96
N VAL A 129 1.56 -13.07 2.92
CA VAL A 129 1.40 -11.68 3.41
C VAL A 129 2.74 -10.95 3.29
N SER A 130 2.71 -9.70 2.86
CA SER A 130 3.89 -8.86 2.69
C SER A 130 4.52 -8.41 4.02
N ASN A 131 5.66 -7.72 3.92
CA ASN A 131 6.08 -6.79 4.96
C ASN A 131 5.01 -5.70 5.21
N VAL A 132 5.01 -5.14 6.41
CA VAL A 132 4.17 -3.99 6.78
C VAL A 132 4.96 -2.70 6.54
N ILE A 133 4.35 -1.73 5.89
CA ILE A 133 4.85 -0.36 5.75
C ILE A 133 4.01 0.55 6.64
N SER A 134 4.64 1.43 7.41
CA SER A 134 3.95 2.47 8.17
C SER A 134 4.05 3.79 7.40
N ILE A 135 2.90 4.33 7.01
CA ILE A 135 2.77 5.64 6.34
C ILE A 135 2.31 6.67 7.36
N HIS A 136 3.06 7.75 7.51
CA HIS A 136 2.71 8.88 8.37
C HIS A 136 2.08 10.00 7.56
N VAL A 137 0.78 10.23 7.75
CA VAL A 137 0.03 11.30 7.07
C VAL A 137 0.08 12.56 7.93
N ILE A 138 0.71 13.61 7.43
CA ILE A 138 0.90 14.87 8.15
C ILE A 138 -0.13 15.92 7.74
N ALA A 139 -0.46 16.79 8.68
CA ALA A 139 -1.32 17.94 8.41
C ALA A 139 -0.65 18.88 7.37
N PRO A 140 -1.43 19.47 6.46
CA PRO A 140 -0.92 20.52 5.58
C PRO A 140 -0.53 21.74 6.42
N LEU A 141 0.51 22.46 5.99
CA LEU A 141 0.97 23.67 6.66
C LEU A 141 0.04 24.87 6.42
N TYR A 142 -0.62 24.89 5.25
CA TYR A 142 -1.46 25.97 4.77
C TYR A 142 -2.67 25.40 4.06
N SER A 143 -3.76 26.18 4.05
CA SER A 143 -4.92 25.92 3.19
C SER A 143 -4.48 25.74 1.75
N LYS A 144 -5.13 24.87 0.98
CA LYS A 144 -4.84 24.75 -0.46
C LYS A 144 -5.08 26.08 -1.18
N CYS A 145 -5.99 26.89 -0.64
CA CYS A 145 -6.40 28.21 -1.15
C CYS A 145 -5.51 29.37 -0.68
N ASP A 146 -4.53 29.13 0.21
CA ASP A 146 -3.52 30.11 0.61
C ASP A 146 -2.37 30.07 -0.43
N PHE A 147 -2.45 30.99 -1.39
CA PHE A 147 -1.64 31.01 -2.60
C PHE A 147 -0.34 31.81 -2.43
N ASP A 148 -0.24 32.70 -1.44
CA ASP A 148 1.02 33.36 -1.07
C ASP A 148 1.69 32.85 0.21
N ARG A 149 1.03 31.93 0.92
CA ARG A 149 1.53 31.16 2.06
C ARG A 149 1.83 32.02 3.27
N ASP A 150 1.02 33.06 3.49
CA ASP A 150 1.15 33.93 4.64
C ASP A 150 0.30 33.49 5.85
N GLY A 151 -0.55 32.47 5.67
CA GLY A 151 -1.32 31.83 6.73
C GLY A 151 -2.80 32.23 6.78
N ASP A 152 -3.27 33.06 5.85
CA ASP A 152 -4.68 33.35 5.67
C ASP A 152 -5.14 33.08 4.23
N VAL A 153 -6.44 33.26 3.97
CA VAL A 153 -7.00 33.20 2.61
C VAL A 153 -7.80 34.47 2.40
N ASP A 154 -7.24 35.38 1.60
CA ASP A 154 -7.75 36.74 1.49
C ASP A 154 -7.80 37.29 0.04
N GLN A 155 -7.77 38.62 -0.10
CA GLN A 155 -7.81 39.28 -1.41
C GLN A 155 -6.51 39.14 -2.21
N ALA A 156 -5.35 38.96 -1.57
CA ALA A 156 -4.09 38.68 -2.25
C ALA A 156 -4.14 37.31 -2.93
N ASP A 157 -4.67 36.29 -2.23
CA ASP A 157 -4.89 34.96 -2.81
C ASP A 157 -5.93 34.97 -3.91
N PHE A 158 -7.04 35.70 -3.69
CA PHE A 158 -8.05 35.84 -4.73
C PHE A 158 -7.49 36.55 -5.97
N GLY A 159 -6.62 37.54 -5.78
CA GLY A 159 -5.90 38.20 -6.88
C GLY A 159 -5.07 37.20 -7.69
N ARG A 160 -4.41 36.25 -7.04
CA ARG A 160 -3.68 35.16 -7.71
C ARG A 160 -4.62 34.18 -8.41
N PHE A 161 -5.69 33.76 -7.76
CA PHE A 161 -6.74 32.92 -8.36
C PHE A 161 -7.29 33.54 -9.65
N GLN A 162 -7.59 34.84 -9.63
CA GLN A 162 -8.10 35.56 -10.81
C GLN A 162 -7.16 35.52 -12.01
N THR A 163 -5.83 35.54 -11.79
CA THR A 163 -4.87 35.43 -12.90
C THR A 163 -4.91 34.08 -13.61
N CYS A 164 -5.47 33.07 -12.94
CA CYS A 164 -5.53 31.70 -13.41
C CYS A 164 -6.87 31.31 -14.04
N LEU A 165 -7.90 32.15 -13.94
CA LEU A 165 -9.20 31.91 -14.57
C LEU A 165 -9.05 31.66 -16.07
N SER A 166 -9.28 30.41 -16.48
CA SER A 166 -9.27 29.99 -17.88
C SER A 166 -10.70 29.85 -18.43
N GLY A 167 -11.64 29.54 -17.55
CA GLY A 167 -13.05 29.28 -17.87
C GLY A 167 -13.34 27.82 -18.15
N SER A 168 -14.62 27.46 -18.01
CA SER A 168 -15.08 26.08 -18.07
C SER A 168 -14.73 25.37 -19.39
N GLY A 169 -14.11 24.21 -19.27
CA GLY A 169 -13.58 23.39 -20.36
C GLY A 169 -12.28 23.92 -20.97
N VAL A 170 -11.72 25.03 -20.50
CA VAL A 170 -10.49 25.62 -21.01
C VAL A 170 -9.34 25.23 -20.11
N ARG A 171 -8.63 24.17 -20.52
CA ARG A 171 -7.50 23.63 -19.77
C ARG A 171 -6.47 24.70 -19.37
N GLN A 172 -6.12 24.74 -18.09
CA GLN A 172 -5.23 25.74 -17.50
C GLN A 172 -3.82 25.20 -17.27
N ASP A 173 -3.05 24.90 -18.33
CA ASP A 173 -1.73 24.23 -18.24
C ASP A 173 -0.57 25.09 -17.70
N ALA A 174 -0.81 26.34 -17.31
CA ALA A 174 0.23 27.18 -16.72
C ALA A 174 0.68 26.60 -15.37
N PRO A 175 1.99 26.31 -15.17
CA PRO A 175 2.47 25.72 -13.91
C PRO A 175 2.11 26.55 -12.67
N GLU A 176 2.19 27.88 -12.77
CA GLU A 176 1.80 28.83 -11.73
C GLU A 176 0.32 28.76 -11.34
N CYS A 177 -0.53 28.18 -12.18
CA CYS A 177 -1.97 28.06 -11.97
C CYS A 177 -2.41 26.67 -11.53
N THR A 178 -1.48 25.74 -11.32
CA THR A 178 -1.81 24.38 -10.88
C THR A 178 -2.52 24.40 -9.52
N GLN A 179 -2.14 25.30 -8.62
CA GLN A 179 -2.76 25.45 -7.30
C GLN A 179 -4.21 25.99 -7.37
N ALA A 180 -4.57 26.68 -8.46
CA ALA A 180 -5.91 27.24 -8.65
C ALA A 180 -6.94 26.23 -9.17
N ARG A 181 -6.51 25.03 -9.58
CA ARG A 181 -7.39 23.90 -9.92
C ARG A 181 -7.79 23.16 -8.64
N LEU A 182 -8.85 23.65 -8.03
CA LEU A 182 -9.29 23.27 -6.68
C LEU A 182 -10.34 22.16 -6.69
N ASP A 183 -11.14 22.03 -7.76
CA ASP A 183 -12.22 21.03 -7.82
C ASP A 183 -11.81 19.65 -8.36
N GLY A 184 -10.53 19.52 -8.75
CA GLY A 184 -9.93 18.27 -9.22
C GLY A 184 -9.94 18.09 -10.74
N ASP A 185 -10.43 19.06 -11.52
CA ASP A 185 -10.37 18.99 -12.98
C ASP A 185 -9.14 19.71 -13.59
N SER A 186 -9.18 20.00 -14.89
CA SER A 186 -8.03 20.54 -15.64
C SER A 186 -8.12 22.02 -15.99
N ASP A 187 -9.21 22.70 -15.64
CA ASP A 187 -9.41 24.13 -15.86
C ASP A 187 -9.52 24.89 -14.53
N VAL A 188 -9.71 26.21 -14.63
CA VAL A 188 -9.93 27.08 -13.47
C VAL A 188 -11.16 27.93 -13.78
N ASP A 189 -12.27 27.61 -13.12
CA ASP A 189 -13.57 28.17 -13.40
C ASP A 189 -14.40 28.49 -12.14
N VAL A 190 -15.73 28.54 -12.28
CA VAL A 190 -16.66 28.86 -11.19
C VAL A 190 -16.73 27.77 -10.12
N SER A 191 -16.43 26.52 -10.48
CA SER A 191 -16.39 25.36 -9.58
C SER A 191 -15.19 25.46 -8.65
N ASP A 192 -14.01 25.82 -9.17
CA ASP A 192 -12.84 26.14 -8.33
C ASP A 192 -13.09 27.34 -7.44
N PHE A 193 -13.75 28.38 -7.96
CA PHE A 193 -14.11 29.53 -7.16
C PHE A 193 -15.08 29.17 -6.02
N ALA A 194 -15.98 28.20 -6.24
CA ALA A 194 -16.86 27.72 -5.18
C ALA A 194 -16.06 27.08 -4.04
N VAL A 195 -15.04 26.29 -4.36
CA VAL A 195 -14.10 25.73 -3.36
C VAL A 195 -13.33 26.85 -2.67
N PHE A 196 -12.71 27.77 -3.43
CA PHE A 196 -11.96 28.90 -2.90
C PHE A 196 -12.79 29.73 -1.91
N GLY A 197 -14.04 30.04 -2.28
CA GLY A 197 -14.97 30.82 -1.48
C GLY A 197 -15.30 30.20 -0.12
N THR A 198 -15.18 28.87 0.04
CA THR A 198 -15.36 28.22 1.34
C THR A 198 -14.18 28.44 2.29
N CYS A 199 -13.01 28.81 1.76
CA CYS A 199 -11.77 28.93 2.51
C CYS A 199 -11.41 30.35 2.94
N ILE A 200 -12.11 31.36 2.43
CA ILE A 200 -11.84 32.76 2.75
C ILE A 200 -11.93 32.99 4.25
N SER A 201 -10.80 33.31 4.87
CA SER A 201 -10.70 33.69 6.29
C SER A 201 -10.59 35.22 6.45
N GLY A 202 -9.96 35.89 5.48
CA GLY A 202 -9.69 37.33 5.46
C GLY A 202 -8.30 37.69 6.01
N GLU A 203 -7.87 38.91 5.70
CA GLU A 203 -6.53 39.43 6.05
C GLU A 203 -6.25 39.30 7.56
N ALA A 204 -5.10 38.72 7.89
CA ALA A 204 -4.60 38.41 9.22
C ALA A 204 -5.50 37.46 10.05
N ALA A 205 -6.48 36.79 9.43
CA ALA A 205 -7.30 35.78 10.07
C ALA A 205 -6.81 34.38 9.66
N PRO A 206 -6.28 33.56 10.58
CA PRO A 206 -5.76 32.23 10.24
C PRO A 206 -6.79 31.40 9.47
N SER A 207 -6.37 30.85 8.34
CA SER A 207 -7.20 29.93 7.57
C SER A 207 -7.19 28.54 8.19
N ASP A 208 -8.20 27.73 7.88
CA ASP A 208 -8.18 26.30 8.18
C ASP A 208 -7.17 25.61 7.23
N PRO A 209 -6.10 24.99 7.74
CA PRO A 209 -5.11 24.32 6.89
C PRO A 209 -5.71 23.21 6.03
N PHE A 210 -6.84 22.61 6.43
CA PHE A 210 -7.50 21.55 5.66
C PHE A 210 -8.46 22.08 4.60
N CYS A 211 -8.69 23.39 4.53
CA CYS A 211 -9.61 23.93 3.55
C CYS A 211 -9.08 23.80 2.13
N GLY A 212 -9.98 23.48 1.20
CA GLY A 212 -9.67 23.28 -0.22
C GLY A 212 -9.08 21.91 -0.54
N TYR A 213 -8.81 21.06 0.45
CA TYR A 213 -8.47 19.66 0.22
C TYR A 213 -9.74 18.82 0.13
N SER A 214 -9.87 18.03 -0.93
CA SER A 214 -10.89 16.99 -1.10
C SER A 214 -10.21 15.65 -1.33
N LEU A 215 -10.73 14.60 -0.71
CA LEU A 215 -10.39 13.20 -0.98
C LEU A 215 -11.35 12.63 -2.03
#